data_AF-A0A953MS58-F1
#
_entry.id   AF-A0A953MS58-F1
#
_cell.length_a   1.000
_cell.length_b   1.000
_cell.length_c   1.000
_cell.angle_alpha   90.00
_cell.angle_beta   90.00
_cell.angle_gamma   90.00
#
_symmetry.space_group_name_H-M   'P 1'
#
loop_
_entity.id
_entity.type
_entity.pdbx_description
1 polymer ?
#
loop_
_entity_poly.entity_id
_entity_poly.type
_entity_poly.pdbx_seq_one_letter_code
_entity_poly.pdbx_strand_id
1 'polypeptide(L)'
;MKKINRRKFIQNSSLLGASILAFGASSIHPFSVHSRGFDLLIKNTNIIDGTGKPAFSGSIGIKEGKIVAIGNLNDVEAAYTIDGSGLYTAPGFIDIHSHTDTDLIFNPNAESKVRQGITT
;
A
#
# COMPACT_ATOMS: atom_id res chain seq x y z
N MET A 1 40.30 27.61 -29.96
CA MET A 1 39.38 26.69 -29.24
C MET A 1 39.03 25.52 -30.16
N LYS A 2 39.38 24.28 -29.79
CA LYS A 2 39.23 23.09 -30.65
C LYS A 2 37.74 22.68 -30.67
N LYS A 3 37.07 22.70 -31.84
CA LYS A 3 35.67 22.27 -31.99
C LYS A 3 35.56 20.76 -31.71
N ILE A 4 34.86 20.38 -30.64
CA ILE A 4 34.57 18.99 -30.30
C ILE A 4 33.32 18.54 -31.05
N ASN A 5 33.42 17.42 -31.77
CA ASN A 5 32.32 16.81 -32.53
C ASN A 5 31.54 15.83 -31.63
N ARG A 6 30.20 15.83 -31.72
CA ARG A 6 29.27 15.00 -30.92
C ARG A 6 29.67 13.52 -30.84
N ARG A 7 30.21 12.95 -31.93
CA ARG A 7 30.66 11.55 -31.96
C ARG A 7 31.87 11.27 -31.05
N LYS A 8 32.81 12.22 -30.95
CA LYS A 8 33.98 12.11 -30.06
C LYS A 8 33.60 12.29 -28.59
N PHE A 9 32.55 13.06 -28.30
CA PHE A 9 32.02 13.21 -26.95
C PHE A 9 31.44 11.87 -26.44
N ILE A 10 30.62 11.20 -27.25
CA ILE A 10 29.99 9.92 -26.88
C ILE A 10 31.04 8.81 -26.64
N GLN A 11 32.07 8.73 -27.51
CA GLN A 11 33.15 7.74 -27.37
C GLN A 11 34.02 7.97 -26.12
N ASN A 12 34.23 9.22 -25.71
CA ASN A 12 35.00 9.52 -24.50
C ASN A 12 34.15 9.40 -23.22
N SER A 13 32.83 9.57 -23.29
CA SER A 13 31.95 9.41 -22.13
C SER A 13 31.73 7.96 -21.70
N SER A 14 31.83 6.99 -22.62
CA SER A 14 31.72 5.56 -22.28
C SER A 14 32.93 5.03 -21.49
N LEU A 15 34.08 5.70 -21.56
CA LEU A 15 35.30 5.32 -20.83
C LEU A 15 35.33 5.89 -19.40
N LEU A 16 34.58 6.94 -19.10
CA LEU A 16 34.45 7.50 -17.74
C LEU A 16 33.35 6.81 -16.91
N GLY A 17 32.38 6.17 -17.57
CA GLY A 17 31.32 5.41 -16.88
C GLY A 17 31.76 4.06 -16.30
N ALA A 18 32.92 3.52 -16.72
CA ALA A 18 33.40 2.21 -16.30
C ALA A 18 34.33 2.23 -15.06
N SER A 19 34.68 3.41 -14.54
CA SER A 19 35.61 3.54 -13.39
C SER A 19 34.94 3.88 -12.06
N ILE A 20 33.62 4.02 -12.00
CA ILE A 20 32.85 4.17 -10.74
C ILE A 20 32.27 2.80 -10.34
N LEU A 21 33.11 1.76 -10.32
CA LEU A 21 32.75 0.41 -9.86
C LEU A 21 33.60 -0.09 -8.69
N ALA A 22 34.40 0.78 -8.05
CA ALA A 22 35.37 0.33 -7.05
C ALA A 22 35.22 0.90 -5.62
N PHE A 23 34.28 1.79 -5.32
CA PHE A 23 34.09 2.27 -3.94
C PHE A 23 32.61 2.60 -3.65
N GLY A 24 31.97 1.77 -2.84
CA GLY A 24 30.60 2.02 -2.36
C GLY A 24 29.71 0.79 -2.33
N ALA A 25 30.11 -0.25 -1.61
CA ALA A 25 29.15 -1.26 -1.13
C ALA A 25 28.24 -0.57 -0.08
N SER A 26 27.13 -0.01 -0.55
CA SER A 26 26.04 0.46 0.31
C SER A 26 24.74 0.16 -0.43
N SER A 27 24.22 -1.03 -0.16
CA SER A 27 22.83 -1.46 -0.33
C SER A 27 22.04 -0.73 -1.42
N ILE A 28 22.31 -1.07 -2.68
CA ILE A 28 21.27 -0.97 -3.70
C ILE A 28 20.28 -2.08 -3.34
N HIS A 29 19.30 -1.78 -2.48
CA HIS A 29 18.12 -2.60 -2.41
C HIS A 29 17.48 -2.52 -3.79
N PRO A 30 17.37 -3.64 -4.54
CA PRO A 30 16.56 -3.60 -5.74
C PRO A 30 15.18 -3.14 -5.29
N PHE A 31 14.67 -2.07 -5.91
CA PHE A 31 13.25 -1.77 -5.82
C PHE A 31 12.54 -3.00 -6.36
N SER A 32 12.06 -3.84 -5.43
CA SER A 32 11.19 -4.95 -5.76
C SER A 32 9.90 -4.33 -6.27
N VAL A 33 9.75 -4.33 -7.59
CA VAL A 33 8.46 -4.12 -8.23
C VAL A 33 7.62 -5.29 -7.75
N HIS A 34 6.79 -5.07 -6.71
CA HIS A 34 5.86 -6.09 -6.26
C HIS A 34 4.96 -6.46 -7.44
N SER A 35 5.16 -7.68 -7.92
CA SER A 35 4.43 -8.28 -9.03
C SER A 35 2.98 -8.49 -8.64
N ARG A 36 2.06 -7.95 -9.46
CA ARG A 36 0.71 -8.46 -9.79
C ARG A 36 -0.20 -8.94 -8.64
N GLY A 37 -0.15 -8.33 -7.46
CA GLY A 37 -1.05 -8.64 -6.34
C GLY A 37 -1.81 -7.42 -5.81
N PHE A 38 -2.64 -7.64 -4.81
CA PHE A 38 -3.17 -6.57 -3.95
C PHE A 38 -2.12 -6.14 -2.92
N ASP A 39 -2.23 -4.92 -2.40
CA ASP A 39 -1.41 -4.51 -1.25
C ASP A 39 -1.91 -5.19 0.03
N LEU A 40 -3.23 -5.30 0.15
CA LEU A 40 -3.90 -5.99 1.24
C LEU A 40 -5.07 -6.82 0.70
N LEU A 41 -5.18 -8.05 1.17
CA LEU A 41 -6.32 -8.94 0.93
C LEU A 41 -6.97 -9.33 2.27
N ILE A 42 -8.26 -9.05 2.43
CA ILE A 42 -9.06 -9.60 3.52
C ILE A 42 -9.83 -10.78 2.95
N LYS A 43 -9.51 -12.01 3.37
CA LYS A 43 -10.12 -13.23 2.81
C LYS A 43 -11.16 -13.85 3.73
N ASN A 44 -12.06 -14.66 3.15
CA ASN A 44 -12.99 -15.53 3.87
C ASN A 44 -13.89 -14.84 4.91
N THR A 45 -14.33 -13.62 4.64
CA THR A 45 -15.10 -12.81 5.60
C THR A 45 -16.56 -12.66 5.19
N ASN A 46 -17.44 -12.38 6.16
CA ASN A 46 -18.80 -11.94 5.90
C ASN A 46 -18.83 -10.42 5.77
N ILE A 47 -19.18 -9.92 4.59
CA ILE A 47 -19.10 -8.51 4.24
C ILE A 47 -20.44 -7.84 4.50
N ILE A 48 -20.42 -6.76 5.28
CA ILE A 48 -21.52 -5.80 5.45
C ILE A 48 -21.09 -4.52 4.75
N ASP A 49 -21.68 -4.18 3.62
CA ASP A 49 -21.23 -3.06 2.77
C ASP A 49 -21.79 -1.68 3.18
N GLY A 50 -22.62 -1.62 4.22
CA GLY A 50 -23.26 -0.39 4.71
C GLY A 50 -24.47 0.06 3.89
N THR A 51 -24.88 -0.66 2.84
CA THR A 51 -26.06 -0.31 2.02
C THR A 51 -27.39 -0.71 2.66
N GLY A 52 -27.36 -1.40 3.81
CA GLY A 52 -28.53 -1.98 4.47
C GLY A 52 -28.96 -3.35 3.93
N LYS A 53 -28.27 -3.88 2.92
CA LYS A 53 -28.47 -5.25 2.43
C LYS A 53 -27.96 -6.30 3.44
N PRO A 54 -28.47 -7.54 3.37
CA PRO A 54 -27.91 -8.64 4.16
C PRO A 54 -26.41 -8.85 3.89
N ALA A 55 -25.70 -9.34 4.90
CA ALA A 55 -24.29 -9.70 4.76
C ALA A 55 -24.10 -10.82 3.73
N PHE A 56 -22.96 -10.82 3.04
CA PHE A 56 -22.59 -11.88 2.08
C PHE A 56 -21.13 -12.30 2.24
N SER A 57 -20.82 -13.56 1.98
CA SER A 57 -19.44 -14.07 2.13
C SER A 57 -18.57 -13.68 0.94
N GLY A 58 -17.31 -13.34 1.19
CA GLY A 58 -16.35 -13.02 0.16
C GLY A 58 -14.99 -12.60 0.69
N SER A 59 -14.23 -11.96 -0.19
CA SER A 59 -12.91 -11.38 0.09
C SER A 59 -12.84 -9.97 -0.50
N ILE A 60 -11.98 -9.12 0.06
CA ILE A 60 -11.79 -7.73 -0.35
C ILE A 60 -10.31 -7.51 -0.71
N GLY A 61 -10.06 -7.09 -1.94
CA GLY A 61 -8.74 -6.71 -2.44
C GLY A 61 -8.54 -5.20 -2.40
N ILE A 62 -7.47 -4.75 -1.75
CA ILE A 62 -7.09 -3.35 -1.60
C ILE A 62 -5.78 -3.10 -2.35
N LYS A 63 -5.74 -2.02 -3.13
CA LYS A 63 -4.55 -1.52 -3.81
C LYS A 63 -4.51 -0.01 -3.75
N GLU A 64 -3.35 0.55 -3.44
CA GLU A 64 -3.08 1.98 -3.30
C GLU A 64 -4.11 2.67 -2.38
N GLY A 65 -4.43 2.01 -1.27
CA GLY A 65 -5.38 2.51 -0.27
C GLY A 65 -6.86 2.46 -0.70
N LYS A 66 -7.18 1.82 -1.83
CA LYS A 66 -8.56 1.71 -2.34
C LYS A 66 -8.99 0.27 -2.48
N ILE A 67 -10.27 0.01 -2.24
CA ILE A 67 -10.90 -1.26 -2.58
C ILE A 67 -10.98 -1.35 -4.11
N VAL A 68 -10.34 -2.37 -4.70
CA VAL A 68 -10.28 -2.58 -6.15
C VAL A 68 -11.02 -3.85 -6.59
N ALA A 69 -11.32 -4.75 -5.65
CA ALA A 69 -12.08 -5.96 -5.92
C ALA A 69 -12.83 -6.45 -4.67
N ILE A 70 -14.02 -7.02 -4.88
CA ILE A 70 -14.82 -7.72 -3.85
C ILE A 70 -15.37 -8.99 -4.50
N GLY A 71 -15.28 -10.13 -3.81
CA GLY A 71 -15.85 -11.40 -4.27
C GLY A 71 -14.98 -12.61 -3.94
N ASN A 72 -14.95 -13.61 -4.83
CA ASN A 72 -14.03 -14.74 -4.69
C ASN A 72 -12.64 -14.35 -5.20
N LEU A 73 -11.65 -14.31 -4.30
CA LEU A 73 -10.27 -13.90 -4.57
C LEU A 73 -9.25 -14.96 -4.09
N ASN A 74 -9.64 -16.23 -4.04
CA ASN A 74 -8.83 -17.31 -3.45
C ASN A 74 -7.49 -17.57 -4.18
N ASP A 75 -7.43 -17.26 -5.48
CA ASP A 75 -6.25 -17.52 -6.32
C ASP A 75 -5.37 -16.27 -6.52
N VAL A 76 -5.58 -15.20 -5.74
CA VAL A 76 -4.87 -13.93 -5.91
C VAL A 76 -3.90 -13.69 -4.75
N GLU A 77 -2.66 -13.34 -5.07
CA GLU A 77 -1.65 -12.98 -4.09
C GLU A 77 -1.79 -11.53 -3.62
N ALA A 78 -1.38 -11.26 -2.38
CA ALA A 78 -1.31 -9.92 -1.83
C ALA A 78 -0.06 -9.75 -0.95
N ALA A 79 0.45 -8.52 -0.84
CA ALA A 79 1.59 -8.22 0.02
C ALA A 79 1.26 -8.50 1.50
N TYR A 80 0.03 -8.22 1.92
CA TYR A 80 -0.51 -8.58 3.22
C TYR A 80 -1.85 -9.29 3.08
N THR A 81 -2.08 -10.32 3.90
CA THR A 81 -3.36 -11.05 3.94
C THR A 81 -3.88 -11.12 5.36
N ILE A 82 -5.15 -10.79 5.53
CA ILE A 82 -5.92 -10.95 6.78
C ILE A 82 -6.93 -12.06 6.57
N ASP A 83 -6.94 -13.05 7.46
CA ASP A 83 -7.96 -14.10 7.46
C ASP A 83 -9.16 -13.67 8.32
N GLY A 84 -10.29 -13.39 7.66
CA GLY A 84 -11.54 -12.98 8.28
C GLY A 84 -12.52 -14.12 8.53
N SER A 85 -12.06 -15.38 8.51
CA SER A 85 -12.90 -16.57 8.72
C SER A 85 -13.71 -16.48 10.03
N GLY A 86 -15.03 -16.61 9.92
CA GLY A 86 -15.95 -16.51 11.06
C GLY A 86 -16.18 -15.09 11.58
N LEU A 87 -15.53 -14.08 10.98
CA LEU A 87 -15.66 -12.67 11.33
C LEU A 87 -16.45 -11.89 10.27
N TYR A 88 -16.82 -10.67 10.63
CA TYR A 88 -17.46 -9.71 9.74
C TYR A 88 -16.49 -8.60 9.37
N THR A 89 -16.59 -8.14 8.12
CA THR A 89 -15.89 -6.96 7.63
C THR A 89 -16.91 -5.91 7.23
N ALA A 90 -16.73 -4.69 7.71
CA ALA A 90 -17.59 -3.55 7.45
C ALA A 90 -16.76 -2.31 7.08
N PRO A 91 -17.36 -1.27 6.47
CA PRO A 91 -16.76 0.06 6.41
C PRO A 91 -16.34 0.52 7.81
N GLY A 92 -15.25 1.28 7.87
CA GLY A 92 -14.85 1.95 9.10
C GLY A 92 -15.96 2.90 9.59
N PHE A 93 -16.14 2.97 10.90
CA PHE A 93 -17.24 3.73 11.50
C PHE A 93 -16.96 5.24 11.45
N ILE A 94 -18.05 6.00 11.30
CA ILE A 94 -18.05 7.47 11.29
C ILE A 94 -18.64 7.95 12.61
N ASP A 95 -17.82 8.63 13.42
CA ASP A 95 -18.24 9.25 14.68
C ASP A 95 -18.66 10.70 14.44
N ILE A 96 -19.97 10.90 14.33
CA ILE A 96 -20.56 12.22 14.04
C ILE A 96 -20.48 13.19 15.23
N HIS A 97 -20.06 12.74 16.41
CA HIS A 97 -20.02 13.56 17.61
C HIS A 97 -18.82 13.22 18.48
N SER A 98 -17.72 13.94 18.26
CA SER A 98 -16.49 13.81 19.03
C SER A 98 -16.13 15.11 19.75
N HIS A 99 -15.28 14.97 20.77
CA HIS A 99 -14.64 16.08 21.47
C HIS A 99 -13.11 15.94 21.40
N THR A 100 -12.61 15.40 20.30
CA THR A 100 -11.18 15.07 20.12
C THR A 100 -10.34 16.22 19.57
N ASP A 101 -10.93 17.42 19.43
CA ASP A 101 -10.34 18.61 18.80
C ASP A 101 -8.95 18.94 19.37
N THR A 102 -8.81 18.90 20.69
CA THR A 102 -7.54 19.14 21.39
C THR A 102 -6.76 17.86 21.64
N ASP A 103 -7.46 16.73 21.82
CA ASP A 103 -6.84 15.46 22.22
C ASP A 103 -5.91 14.90 21.14
N LEU A 104 -6.23 15.12 19.85
CA LEU A 104 -5.37 14.66 18.75
C LEU A 104 -4.00 15.34 18.71
N ILE A 105 -3.86 16.54 19.29
CA ILE A 105 -2.58 17.24 19.39
C ILE A 105 -1.64 16.51 20.35
N PHE A 106 -2.19 15.98 21.45
CA PHE A 106 -1.42 15.28 22.49
C PHE A 106 -1.38 13.76 22.28
N ASN A 107 -2.36 13.21 21.54
CA ASN A 107 -2.47 11.80 21.21
C ASN A 107 -2.76 11.63 19.70
N PRO A 108 -1.75 11.80 18.83
CA PRO A 108 -1.92 11.76 17.39
C PRO A 108 -2.32 10.39 16.84
N ASN A 109 -2.13 9.32 17.62
CA ASN A 109 -2.51 7.96 17.23
C ASN A 109 -4.01 7.70 17.37
N ALA A 110 -4.74 8.57 18.10
CA ALA A 110 -6.18 8.45 18.34
C ALA A 110 -6.60 7.03 18.78
N GLU A 111 -5.79 6.36 19.59
CA GLU A 111 -5.92 4.91 19.80
C GLU A 111 -7.30 4.48 20.32
N SER A 112 -7.93 5.32 21.16
CA SER A 112 -9.27 5.07 21.67
C SER A 112 -10.31 4.98 20.55
N LYS A 113 -10.16 5.75 19.47
CA LYS A 113 -11.04 5.74 18.28
C LYS A 113 -10.72 4.59 17.34
N VAL A 114 -9.44 4.40 17.00
CA VAL A 114 -9.01 3.36 16.05
C VAL A 114 -9.32 1.95 16.58
N ARG A 115 -9.09 1.70 17.88
CA ARG A 115 -9.29 0.36 18.48
C ARG A 115 -10.77 -0.08 18.56
N GLN A 116 -11.72 0.84 18.38
CA GLN A 116 -13.16 0.53 18.29
C GLN A 116 -13.70 0.58 16.85
N GLY A 117 -12.82 0.73 15.85
CA GLY A 117 -13.19 0.71 14.43
C GLY A 117 -13.63 2.07 13.86
N ILE A 118 -13.46 3.17 14.59
CA ILE A 118 -13.72 4.52 14.06
C ILE A 118 -12.58 4.93 13.14
N THR A 119 -12.94 5.38 11.94
CA THR A 119 -11.99 5.86 10.92
C THR A 119 -12.23 7.30 10.50
N THR A 120 -13.33 7.93 10.93
CA THR A 120 -13.67 9.33 10.61
C THR A 120 -14.52 9.93 11.72
#